data_AF-A0A7J0FUM1-F1
#
_entry.id   AF-A0A7J0FUM1-F1
#
_cell.length_a   1.000
_cell.length_b   1.000
_cell.length_c   1.000
_cell.angle_alpha   90.00
_cell.angle_beta   90.00
_cell.angle_gamma   90.00
#
_symmetry.space_group_name_H-M   'P 1'
#
loop_
_entity.id
_entity.type
_entity.pdbx_description
1 polymer ?
#
loop_
_entity_poly.entity_id
_entity_poly.type
_entity_poly.pdbx_seq_one_letter_code
_entity_poly.pdbx_strand_id
1 'polypeptide(L)' 'MEVMMEEEYCTTPKHCKIPAVSECPPAPRKKKSDQRIKMDPPKSGYFCPPDLDTLFAVDHRAGARV' A
#
# COMPACT_ATOMS: atom_id res chain seq x y z
N MET A 1 45.33 -15.85 16.46
CA MET A 1 44.29 -16.88 16.72
C MET A 1 43.45 -16.95 15.46
N GLU A 2 43.84 -17.85 14.57
CA GLU A 2 43.03 -18.18 13.40
C GLU A 2 42.44 -19.56 13.67
N VAL A 3 41.12 -19.62 13.70
CA VAL A 3 40.37 -20.87 13.61
C VAL A 3 39.30 -20.65 12.55
N MET A 4 39.42 -21.44 11.49
CA MET A 4 38.62 -21.43 10.28
C MET A 4 37.14 -21.65 10.66
N MET A 5 36.29 -20.68 10.40
CA MET A 5 34.85 -20.90 10.45
C MET A 5 34.41 -21.39 9.08
N GLU A 6 34.22 -22.69 8.98
CA GLU A 6 33.48 -23.31 7.88
C GLU A 6 32.07 -22.70 7.90
N GLU A 7 31.79 -21.78 6.98
CA GLU A 7 30.43 -21.26 6.79
C GLU A 7 29.55 -22.41 6.28
N GLU A 8 28.96 -23.15 7.21
CA GLU A 8 27.87 -24.08 6.95
C GLU A 8 26.70 -23.25 6.42
N TYR A 9 26.61 -23.16 5.10
CA TYR A 9 25.56 -22.39 4.44
C TYR A 9 24.18 -22.90 4.88
N CYS A 10 23.30 -21.96 5.27
CA CYS A 10 21.95 -22.28 5.69
C CYS A 10 21.18 -22.91 4.51
N THR A 11 20.80 -24.19 4.65
CA THR A 11 20.01 -24.92 3.65
C THR A 11 18.60 -25.21 4.11
N THR A 12 17.70 -25.38 3.14
CA THR A 12 16.36 -25.93 3.40
C THR A 12 16.45 -27.39 3.86
N PRO A 13 15.89 -27.77 5.02
CA PRO A 13 15.93 -29.15 5.51
C PRO A 13 15.24 -30.13 4.55
N LYS A 14 15.95 -31.19 4.14
CA LYS A 14 15.50 -32.15 3.12
C LYS A 14 14.25 -32.96 3.51
N HIS A 15 13.93 -33.01 4.80
CA HIS A 15 12.80 -33.77 5.36
C HIS A 15 11.51 -32.95 5.49
N CYS A 16 11.57 -31.63 5.32
CA CYS A 16 10.41 -30.72 5.41
C CYS A 16 9.98 -30.25 4.02
N LYS A 17 9.58 -31.18 3.14
CA LYS A 17 9.14 -30.84 1.78
C LYS A 17 7.68 -30.39 1.80
N ILE A 18 7.40 -29.27 1.16
CA ILE A 18 6.01 -28.87 0.83
C ILE A 18 5.43 -29.98 -0.06
N PRO A 19 4.21 -30.48 0.22
CA PRO A 19 3.55 -31.45 -0.65
C PRO A 19 3.52 -30.97 -2.10
N ALA A 20 3.56 -31.91 -3.03
CA ALA A 20 3.44 -31.59 -4.46
C ALA A 20 2.17 -30.77 -4.71
N VAL A 21 2.25 -29.83 -5.66
CA VAL A 21 1.16 -28.91 -5.99
C VAL A 21 -0.11 -29.72 -6.27
N SER A 22 -1.09 -29.58 -5.38
CA SER A 22 -2.43 -30.09 -5.64
C SER A 22 -3.08 -29.23 -6.72
N GLU A 23 -3.93 -29.83 -7.56
CA GLU A 23 -4.69 -29.06 -8.53
C GLU A 23 -5.54 -28.02 -7.79
N CYS A 24 -5.23 -26.73 -7.99
CA CYS A 24 -6.01 -25.66 -7.41
C CYS A 24 -7.46 -25.81 -7.89
N PRO A 25 -8.46 -25.61 -7.00
CA PRO A 25 -9.84 -25.58 -7.45
C PRO A 25 -9.99 -24.50 -8.53
N PRO A 26 -10.92 -24.69 -9.48
CA PRO A 26 -11.16 -23.71 -10.52
C PRO A 26 -11.48 -22.35 -9.90
N ALA A 27 -10.98 -21.28 -10.53
CA ALA A 27 -11.15 -19.93 -10.03
C ALA A 27 -12.64 -19.61 -9.79
N PRO A 28 -12.99 -18.93 -8.68
CA PRO A 28 -14.36 -18.49 -8.44
C PRO A 28 -14.86 -17.65 -9.62
N ARG A 29 -16.09 -17.89 -10.06
CA ARG A 29 -16.68 -17.10 -11.15
C ARG A 29 -16.90 -15.68 -10.66
N LYS A 30 -16.39 -14.70 -11.42
CA LYS A 30 -16.69 -13.29 -11.19
C LYS A 30 -18.21 -13.10 -11.27
N LYS A 31 -18.80 -12.51 -10.23
CA LYS A 31 -20.22 -12.12 -10.26
C LYS A 31 -20.40 -11.09 -11.38
N LYS A 32 -21.44 -11.26 -12.20
CA LYS A 32 -21.85 -10.21 -13.14
C LYS A 32 -22.29 -9.02 -12.28
N SER A 33 -21.65 -7.86 -12.46
CA SER A 33 -22.11 -6.63 -11.82
C SER A 33 -23.43 -6.24 -12.49
N ASP A 34 -24.54 -6.25 -11.75
CA ASP A 34 -25.87 -5.95 -12.32
C ASP A 34 -26.01 -4.52 -12.85
N GLN A 35 -25.07 -3.65 -12.53
CA GLN A 35 -24.93 -2.36 -13.18
C GLN A 35 -23.49 -1.92 -13.03
N ARG A 36 -22.92 -1.38 -14.11
CA ARG A 36 -22.06 -0.19 -13.95
C ARG A 36 -23.00 0.86 -13.39
N ILE A 37 -23.23 0.84 -12.07
CA ILE A 37 -23.81 2.00 -11.41
C ILE A 37 -22.70 3.03 -11.62
N LYS A 38 -22.84 3.82 -12.68
CA LYS A 38 -22.06 5.03 -12.86
C LYS A 38 -22.53 5.88 -11.71
N MET A 39 -21.90 5.69 -10.55
CA MET A 39 -22.10 6.57 -9.43
C MET A 39 -21.59 7.89 -9.94
N ASP A 40 -22.52 8.83 -10.11
CA ASP A 40 -22.12 10.19 -10.44
C ASP A 40 -21.13 10.65 -9.37
N PRO A 41 -20.08 11.39 -9.76
CA PRO A 41 -19.17 11.98 -8.80
C PRO A 41 -19.95 12.68 -7.67
N PRO A 42 -19.45 12.64 -6.43
CA PRO A 42 -20.03 13.42 -5.34
C PRO A 42 -20.22 14.87 -5.77
N LYS A 43 -21.38 15.45 -5.46
CA LYS A 43 -21.74 16.82 -5.87
C LYS A 43 -20.73 17.86 -5.38
N SER A 44 -20.08 17.60 -4.25
CA SER A 44 -19.05 18.44 -3.63
C SER A 44 -17.63 18.18 -4.15
N GLY A 45 -17.47 17.33 -5.17
CA GLY A 45 -16.18 16.81 -5.58
C GLY A 45 -15.63 15.77 -4.59
N TYR A 46 -14.63 15.00 -5.03
CA TYR A 46 -13.95 14.01 -4.19
C TYR A 46 -12.97 14.64 -3.20
N PHE A 47 -12.49 15.83 -3.52
CA PHE A 47 -11.60 16.61 -2.69
C PHE A 47 -12.13 18.04 -2.63
N CYS A 48 -12.40 18.50 -1.40
CA CYS A 48 -12.81 19.85 -1.11
C CYS A 48 -11.68 20.48 -0.28
N PRO A 49 -10.64 21.04 -0.93
CA PRO A 49 -9.55 21.66 -0.18
C PRO A 49 -10.08 22.83 0.64
N PRO A 50 -9.49 23.11 1.81
CA PRO A 50 -9.74 24.34 2.51
C PRO A 50 -9.33 25.53 1.63
N ASP A 51 -9.97 26.67 1.87
CA ASP A 51 -9.67 27.90 1.17
C ASP A 51 -8.20 28.31 1.35
N LEU A 52 -7.53 28.64 0.25
CA LEU A 52 -6.10 28.95 0.23
C LEU A 52 -5.82 30.26 0.97
N ASP A 53 -6.70 31.24 0.86
CA ASP A 53 -6.55 32.51 1.56
C ASP A 53 -6.55 32.29 3.08
N THR A 54 -7.38 31.35 3.57
CA THR A 54 -7.35 30.91 4.97
C THR A 54 -6.04 30.21 5.36
N LEU A 55 -5.42 29.46 4.45
CA LEU A 55 -4.13 28.77 4.71
C LEU A 55 -2.96 29.76 4.82
N PHE A 56 -2.98 30.86 4.07
CA PHE A 56 -1.89 31.85 4.01
C PHE A 56 -2.16 33.13 4.82
N ALA A 57 -3.36 33.28 5.40
CA ALA A 57 -3.71 34.42 6.27
C ALA A 57 -2.94 34.46 7.61
N VAL A 58 -2.13 33.44 7.91
CA VAL A 58 -1.19 33.51 9.05
C VAL A 58 -0.06 34.48 8.68
N ASP A 59 -0.14 35.67 9.25
CA ASP A 59 0.73 36.81 8.97
C ASP A 59 2.21 36.47 9.22
N HIS A 60 3.00 36.31 8.16
CA HIS A 60 4.43 35.95 8.26
C HIS A 60 5.33 37.12 8.75
N ARG A 61 4.77 38.27 9.14
CA ARG A 61 5.54 39.47 9.50
C ARG A 61 5.25 39.99 10.92
N ALA A 62 5.37 39.13 11.91
CA ALA A 62 5.72 39.58 13.26
C ALA A 62 7.25 39.71 13.40
N GLY A 63 7.88 40.66 12.71
CA GLY A 63 9.32 40.91 12.90
C GLY A 63 10.06 41.63 11.79
N ALA A 64 9.77 42.90 11.56
CA ALA A 64 10.75 43.84 11.00
C ALA A 64 10.29 45.28 11.32
N ARG A 65 10.66 45.76 12.51
CA ARG A 65 10.63 47.19 12.84
C ARG A 65 11.88 47.83 12.21
N VAL A 66 11.67 48.88 11.42
CA VAL A 66 12.69 49.92 11.16
C VAL A 66 12.42 51.06 12.12
#